data_AF-A0A7Y2ND22-F1
#
_entry.id   AF-A0A7Y2ND22-F1
#
_cell.length_a   1.000
_cell.length_b   1.000
_cell.length_c   1.000
_cell.angle_alpha   90.00
_cell.angle_beta   90.00
_cell.angle_gamma   90.00
#
_symmetry.space_group_name_H-M   'P 1'
#
loop_
_entity.id
_entity.type
_entity.pdbx_description
1 polymer ?
#
loop_
_entity_poly.entity_id
_entity_poly.type
_entity_poly.pdbx_seq_one_letter_code
_entity_poly.pdbx_strand_id
1 'polypeptide(L)'
;ILEEVIGYFKSVDAGVDLFLPRLFISGKYIELGDVSSALDTRLDLLAWSRETNYPVMIAWSRWNLALALLASGDLEAAAAQTHEAFDQMVFDGYLEGIASGAEVIAIIEIDRGRTERGLQILGACESIWESIGTVHWPEAEFHVKRVLETVRREAEEAQLAVHLETGRQMSTAELIDLVQAALVAQ
;
A
#
# COMPACT_ATOMS: atom_id res chain seq x y z
N ILE A 1 -12.37 13.99 -20.41
CA ILE A 1 -12.79 13.65 -19.03
C ILE A 1 -11.60 13.38 -18.11
N LEU A 2 -10.87 12.25 -18.18
CA LEU A 2 -9.76 12.01 -17.22
C LEU A 2 -8.63 13.06 -17.37
N GLU A 3 -8.18 13.34 -18.59
CA GLU A 3 -7.18 14.40 -18.84
C GLU A 3 -7.67 15.80 -18.46
N GLU A 4 -8.97 16.08 -18.60
CA GLU A 4 -9.57 17.35 -18.14
C GLU A 4 -9.63 17.45 -16.62
N VAL A 5 -9.95 16.35 -15.94
CA VAL A 5 -9.96 16.26 -14.48
C VAL A 5 -8.54 16.41 -13.93
N ILE A 6 -7.56 15.75 -14.55
CA ILE A 6 -6.13 15.89 -14.23
C ILE A 6 -5.65 17.32 -14.50
N GLY A 7 -6.01 17.89 -15.65
CA GLY A 7 -5.67 19.26 -16.02
C GLY A 7 -6.28 20.28 -15.05
N TYR A 8 -7.53 20.08 -14.64
CA TYR A 8 -8.20 20.88 -13.61
C TYR A 8 -7.41 20.81 -12.29
N PHE A 9 -7.14 19.62 -11.78
CA PHE A 9 -6.42 19.46 -10.50
C PHE A 9 -4.96 19.93 -10.52
N LYS A 10 -4.29 19.93 -11.68
CA LYS A 10 -2.98 20.56 -11.85
C LYS A 10 -3.05 22.09 -11.89
N SER A 11 -4.17 22.65 -12.34
CA SER A 11 -4.37 24.10 -12.47
C SER A 11 -4.87 24.79 -11.21
N VAL A 12 -5.41 24.04 -10.25
CA VAL A 12 -5.89 24.59 -8.98
C VAL A 12 -4.74 24.62 -7.97
N ASP A 13 -4.33 25.83 -7.58
CA ASP A 13 -3.47 26.09 -6.42
C ASP A 13 -4.35 26.08 -5.17
N ALA A 14 -4.70 24.89 -4.67
CA ALA A 14 -5.52 24.74 -3.47
C ALA A 14 -4.89 23.74 -2.52
N GLY A 15 -4.93 24.07 -1.23
CA GLY A 15 -4.22 23.40 -0.16
C GLY A 15 -4.69 21.96 0.14
N VAL A 16 -4.94 21.67 1.41
CA VAL A 16 -5.20 20.31 1.93
C VAL A 16 -6.32 19.56 1.19
N ASP A 17 -7.28 20.30 0.63
CA ASP A 17 -8.47 19.78 -0.07
C ASP A 17 -8.17 19.01 -1.37
N LEU A 18 -6.96 19.17 -1.95
CA LEU A 18 -6.56 18.47 -3.17
C LEU A 18 -5.79 17.17 -2.92
N PHE A 19 -5.52 16.82 -1.66
CA PHE A 19 -4.74 15.63 -1.31
C PHE A 19 -5.38 14.34 -1.81
N LEU A 20 -6.64 14.08 -1.42
CA LEU A 20 -7.37 12.88 -1.81
C LEU A 20 -7.54 12.78 -3.34
N PRO A 21 -7.98 13.83 -4.07
CA PRO A 21 -8.02 13.79 -5.53
C PRO A 21 -6.68 13.43 -6.19
N ARG A 22 -5.57 13.95 -5.67
CA ARG A 22 -4.22 13.65 -6.21
C ARG A 22 -3.80 12.20 -5.97
N LEU A 23 -4.15 11.62 -4.81
CA LEU A 23 -3.96 10.19 -4.56
C LEU A 23 -4.71 9.35 -5.60
N PHE A 24 -6.00 9.60 -5.82
CA PHE A 24 -6.83 8.84 -6.77
C PHE A 24 -6.37 8.98 -8.23
N ILE A 25 -5.96 10.17 -8.66
CA ILE A 25 -5.42 10.37 -10.03
C ILE A 25 -4.20 9.49 -10.26
N SER A 26 -3.29 9.43 -9.29
CA SER A 26 -2.09 8.61 -9.43
C SER A 26 -2.41 7.12 -9.54
N GLY A 27 -3.45 6.64 -8.83
CA GLY A 27 -3.98 5.29 -8.98
C GLY A 27 -4.50 5.01 -10.40
N LYS A 28 -5.17 5.98 -11.03
CA LYS A 28 -5.64 5.84 -12.42
C LYS A 28 -4.53 5.70 -13.44
N TYR A 29 -3.38 6.36 -13.24
CA TYR A 29 -2.23 6.13 -14.12
C TYR A 29 -1.71 4.69 -14.05
N ILE A 30 -1.70 4.08 -12.84
CA ILE A 30 -1.32 2.67 -12.67
C ILE A 30 -2.30 1.74 -13.39
N GLU A 31 -3.61 1.95 -13.24
CA GLU A 31 -4.64 1.15 -13.94
C GLU A 31 -4.49 1.23 -15.47
N LEU A 32 -4.04 2.38 -16.00
CA LEU A 32 -3.80 2.60 -17.42
C LEU A 32 -2.42 2.10 -17.90
N GLY A 33 -1.58 1.60 -17.00
CA GLY A 33 -0.22 1.14 -17.30
C GLY A 33 0.80 2.26 -17.48
N ASP A 34 0.43 3.52 -17.20
CA ASP A 34 1.35 4.67 -17.24
C ASP A 34 2.07 4.84 -15.89
N VAL A 35 2.97 3.90 -15.61
CA VAL A 35 3.73 3.87 -14.35
C VAL A 35 4.62 5.12 -14.20
N SER A 36 5.10 5.70 -15.30
CA SER A 36 5.94 6.92 -15.25
C SER A 36 5.14 8.12 -14.73
N SER A 37 3.96 8.39 -15.30
CA SER A 37 3.11 9.47 -14.84
C SER A 37 2.60 9.26 -13.41
N ALA A 38 2.39 8.00 -13.01
CA ALA A 38 2.04 7.66 -11.63
C ALA A 38 3.16 8.01 -10.65
N LEU A 39 4.40 7.64 -10.96
CA LEU A 39 5.58 7.95 -10.14
C LEU A 39 5.80 9.46 -10.02
N ASP A 40 5.78 10.18 -11.14
CA ASP A 40 5.98 11.64 -11.16
C ASP A 40 4.92 12.33 -10.29
N THR A 41 3.64 11.96 -10.46
CA THR A 41 2.53 12.54 -9.68
C THR A 41 2.66 12.25 -8.18
N ARG A 42 3.11 11.05 -7.79
CA ARG A 42 3.27 10.64 -6.39
C ARG A 42 4.50 11.28 -5.73
N LEU A 43 5.58 11.48 -6.48
CA LEU A 43 6.75 12.23 -6.02
C LEU A 43 6.41 13.70 -5.77
N ASP A 44 5.68 14.33 -6.68
CA ASP A 44 5.18 15.70 -6.52
C ASP A 44 4.26 15.82 -5.29
N LEU A 45 3.37 14.85 -5.08
CA LEU A 45 2.48 14.80 -3.92
C LEU A 45 3.26 14.65 -2.60
N LEU A 46 4.30 13.82 -2.57
CA LEU A 46 5.15 13.66 -1.40
C LEU A 46 5.95 14.94 -1.10
N ALA A 47 6.49 15.60 -2.12
CA ALA A 47 7.20 16.87 -1.96
C ALA A 47 6.28 17.92 -1.35
N TRP A 48 5.08 18.08 -1.90
CA TRP A 48 4.08 19.01 -1.38
C TRP A 48 3.62 18.66 0.05
N SER A 49 3.43 17.37 0.36
CA SER A 49 3.06 16.94 1.71
C SER A 49 4.16 17.25 2.74
N ARG A 50 5.43 17.22 2.34
CA ARG A 50 6.56 17.65 3.18
C ARG A 50 6.58 19.16 3.38
N GLU A 51 6.29 19.94 2.34
CA GLU A 51 6.22 21.40 2.42
C GLU A 51 5.11 21.87 3.37
N THR A 52 3.97 21.19 3.36
CA THR A 52 2.84 21.49 4.25
C THR A 52 3.04 20.99 5.69
N ASN A 53 4.04 20.13 5.92
CA ASN A 53 4.45 19.60 7.22
C ASN A 53 3.31 18.91 8.02
N TYR A 54 2.45 18.16 7.32
CA TYR A 54 1.42 17.32 7.94
C TYR A 54 1.83 15.85 7.92
N PRO A 55 2.21 15.25 9.07
CA PRO A 55 2.76 13.88 9.12
C PRO A 55 1.85 12.82 8.50
N VAL A 56 0.54 12.91 8.73
CA VAL A 56 -0.44 11.99 8.15
C VAL A 56 -0.41 12.01 6.62
N MET A 57 -0.29 13.19 6.01
CA MET A 57 -0.24 13.35 4.55
C MET A 57 1.06 12.82 3.98
N ILE A 58 2.17 13.00 4.70
CA ILE A 58 3.47 12.43 4.34
C ILE A 58 3.38 10.90 4.35
N ALA A 59 2.82 10.29 5.39
CA ALA A 59 2.68 8.84 5.49
C ALA A 59 1.84 8.26 4.35
N TRP A 60 0.67 8.84 4.08
CA TRP A 60 -0.19 8.42 2.97
C TRP A 60 0.45 8.65 1.60
N SER A 61 1.20 9.74 1.41
CA SER A 61 1.95 9.98 0.17
C SER A 61 3.05 8.95 -0.06
N ARG A 62 3.77 8.57 1.00
CA ARG A 62 4.81 7.53 0.94
C ARG A 62 4.22 6.17 0.64
N TRP A 63 3.11 5.81 1.28
CA TRP A 63 2.39 4.58 0.96
C TRP A 63 1.94 4.56 -0.51
N ASN A 64 1.39 5.67 -1.01
CA ASN A 64 0.99 5.75 -2.41
C ASN A 64 2.20 5.63 -3.36
N LEU A 65 3.31 6.31 -3.05
CA LEU A 65 4.56 6.17 -3.80
C LEU A 65 5.05 4.72 -3.81
N ALA A 66 4.98 4.01 -2.68
CA ALA A 66 5.34 2.60 -2.58
C ALA A 66 4.54 1.72 -3.55
N LEU A 67 3.22 1.95 -3.70
CA LEU A 67 2.41 1.23 -4.69
C LEU A 67 2.88 1.48 -6.13
N ALA A 68 3.37 2.69 -6.46
CA ALA A 68 3.87 2.96 -7.82
C ALA A 68 5.24 2.30 -8.04
N LEU A 69 6.07 2.29 -7.00
CA LEU A 69 7.36 1.59 -7.02
C LEU A 69 7.16 0.08 -7.20
N LEU A 70 6.16 -0.52 -6.55
CA LEU A 70 5.74 -1.90 -6.81
C LEU A 70 5.35 -2.13 -8.27
N ALA A 71 4.53 -1.23 -8.86
CA ALA A 71 4.15 -1.34 -10.27
C ALA A 71 5.34 -1.22 -11.23
N SER A 72 6.39 -0.47 -10.84
CA SER A 72 7.63 -0.35 -11.59
C SER A 72 8.62 -1.51 -11.39
N GLY A 73 8.36 -2.38 -10.39
CA GLY A 73 9.24 -3.49 -10.01
C GLY A 73 10.38 -3.12 -9.06
N ASP A 74 10.44 -1.87 -8.56
CA ASP A 74 11.44 -1.43 -7.59
C ASP A 74 11.00 -1.77 -6.16
N LEU A 75 11.18 -3.04 -5.79
CA LEU A 75 10.76 -3.57 -4.48
C LEU A 75 11.52 -2.94 -3.31
N GLU A 76 12.80 -2.61 -3.49
CA GLU A 76 13.63 -2.02 -2.43
C GLU A 76 13.19 -0.58 -2.13
N ALA A 77 12.97 0.23 -3.17
CA ALA A 77 12.46 1.58 -2.97
C ALA A 77 11.03 1.54 -2.39
N ALA A 78 10.17 0.62 -2.85
CA ALA A 78 8.83 0.44 -2.31
C ALA A 78 8.87 0.13 -0.81
N ALA A 79 9.75 -0.80 -0.39
CA ALA A 79 9.93 -1.15 1.01
C ALA A 79 10.41 0.03 1.84
N ALA A 80 11.41 0.78 1.36
CA ALA A 80 11.92 1.95 2.08
C ALA A 80 10.83 3.01 2.32
N GLN A 81 10.00 3.29 1.31
CA GLN A 81 8.88 4.22 1.47
C GLN A 81 7.81 3.68 2.42
N THR A 82 7.55 2.37 2.36
CA THR A 82 6.55 1.72 3.22
C THR A 82 6.98 1.70 4.68
N HIS A 83 8.26 1.46 4.96
CA HIS A 83 8.80 1.48 6.33
C HIS A 83 8.50 2.82 7.02
N GLU A 84 8.91 3.92 6.38
CA GLU A 84 8.70 5.25 6.95
C GLU A 84 7.21 5.62 7.06
N ALA A 85 6.36 5.15 6.15
CA ALA A 85 4.91 5.34 6.23
C ALA A 85 4.30 4.53 7.38
N PHE A 86 4.68 3.26 7.50
CA PHE A 86 4.10 2.30 8.43
C PHE A 86 4.38 2.70 9.88
N ASP A 87 5.59 3.13 10.21
CA ASP A 87 5.92 3.61 11.56
C ASP A 87 5.03 4.78 11.99
N GLN A 88 4.77 5.72 11.08
CA GLN A 88 3.86 6.84 11.35
C GLN A 88 2.41 6.36 11.51
N MET A 89 1.95 5.44 10.66
CA MET A 89 0.59 4.89 10.72
C MET A 89 0.35 4.09 12.02
N VAL A 90 1.36 3.36 12.49
CA VAL A 90 1.36 2.68 13.79
C VAL A 90 1.33 3.69 14.92
N PHE A 91 2.18 4.72 14.87
CA PHE A 91 2.21 5.78 15.87
C PHE A 91 0.86 6.50 16.02
N ASP A 92 0.20 6.77 14.89
CA ASP A 92 -1.09 7.44 14.86
C ASP A 92 -2.25 6.52 15.32
N GLY A 93 -2.03 5.20 15.38
CA GLY A 93 -3.02 4.21 15.83
C GLY A 93 -4.18 3.99 14.86
N TYR A 94 -4.02 4.39 13.59
CA TYR A 94 -5.06 4.23 12.57
C TYR A 94 -4.99 2.84 11.94
N LEU A 95 -5.96 1.99 12.29
CA LEU A 95 -6.08 0.62 11.76
C LEU A 95 -6.06 0.56 10.23
N GLU A 96 -6.70 1.53 9.57
CA GLU A 96 -6.69 1.65 8.11
C GLU A 96 -5.28 1.83 7.54
N GLY A 97 -4.47 2.71 8.13
CA GLY A 97 -3.09 2.94 7.72
C GLY A 97 -2.23 1.72 7.99
N ILE A 98 -2.39 1.09 9.15
CA ILE A 98 -1.67 -0.13 9.52
C ILE A 98 -1.94 -1.24 8.49
N ALA A 99 -3.20 -1.52 8.17
CA ALA A 99 -3.55 -2.53 7.17
C ALA A 99 -2.99 -2.16 5.77
N SER A 100 -3.17 -0.90 5.34
CA SER A 100 -2.70 -0.43 4.04
C SER A 100 -1.17 -0.56 3.88
N GLY A 101 -0.40 -0.18 4.90
CA GLY A 101 1.06 -0.33 4.88
C GLY A 101 1.50 -1.79 4.96
N ALA A 102 0.83 -2.60 5.77
CA ALA A 102 1.11 -4.03 5.89
C ALA A 102 0.86 -4.79 4.57
N GLU A 103 -0.18 -4.46 3.81
CA GLU A 103 -0.44 -5.05 2.49
C GLU A 103 0.73 -4.87 1.52
N VAL A 104 1.34 -3.69 1.50
CA VAL A 104 2.50 -3.41 0.65
C VAL A 104 3.68 -4.30 1.05
N ILE A 105 3.94 -4.47 2.34
CA ILE A 105 4.97 -5.39 2.83
C ILE A 105 4.65 -6.85 2.50
N ALA A 106 3.38 -7.25 2.59
CA ALA A 106 2.97 -8.59 2.20
C ALA A 106 3.25 -8.89 0.73
N ILE A 107 2.93 -7.94 -0.15
CA ILE A 107 3.22 -8.02 -1.60
C ILE A 107 4.72 -8.18 -1.83
N ILE A 108 5.55 -7.37 -1.14
CA ILE A 108 7.01 -7.44 -1.25
C ILE A 108 7.55 -8.79 -0.77
N GLU A 109 7.06 -9.32 0.36
CA GLU A 109 7.50 -10.62 0.87
C GLU A 109 7.11 -11.74 -0.10
N ILE A 110 5.92 -11.71 -0.70
CA ILE A 110 5.52 -12.68 -1.72
C ILE A 110 6.42 -12.58 -2.96
N ASP A 111 6.65 -11.37 -3.49
CA ASP A 111 7.50 -11.18 -4.68
C ASP A 111 8.97 -11.59 -4.40
N ARG A 112 9.42 -11.56 -3.14
CA ARG A 112 10.73 -12.09 -2.69
C ARG A 112 10.73 -13.60 -2.38
N GLY A 113 9.64 -14.30 -2.62
CA GLY A 113 9.50 -15.75 -2.39
C GLY A 113 9.26 -16.13 -0.92
N ARG A 114 9.02 -15.16 -0.03
CA ARG A 114 8.63 -15.37 1.37
C ARG A 114 7.10 -15.45 1.49
N THR A 115 6.52 -16.31 0.64
CA THR A 115 5.07 -16.41 0.39
C THR A 115 4.27 -16.68 1.65
N GLU A 116 4.71 -17.60 2.52
CA GLU A 116 3.98 -17.92 3.76
C GLU A 116 3.79 -16.69 4.66
N ARG A 117 4.87 -15.91 4.84
CA ARG A 117 4.83 -14.69 5.65
C ARG A 117 3.92 -13.65 5.01
N GLY A 118 4.04 -13.42 3.71
CA GLY A 118 3.17 -12.46 3.03
C GLY A 118 1.70 -12.85 3.10
N LEU A 119 1.35 -14.13 2.96
CA LEU A 119 -0.04 -14.59 3.11
C LEU A 119 -0.58 -14.41 4.54
N GLN A 120 0.25 -14.66 5.56
CA GLN A 120 -0.14 -14.37 6.96
C GLN A 120 -0.41 -12.87 7.16
N ILE A 121 0.45 -11.99 6.62
CA ILE A 121 0.22 -10.55 6.69
C ILE A 121 -1.08 -10.16 5.97
N LEU A 122 -1.36 -10.70 4.77
CA LEU A 122 -2.61 -10.45 4.04
C LEU A 122 -3.84 -10.91 4.82
N GLY A 123 -3.80 -12.09 5.44
CA GLY A 123 -4.90 -12.59 6.27
C GLY A 123 -5.17 -11.69 7.47
N ALA A 124 -4.13 -11.21 8.14
CA ALA A 124 -4.27 -10.26 9.25
C ALA A 124 -4.86 -8.92 8.79
N CYS A 125 -4.46 -8.43 7.61
CA CYS A 125 -5.03 -7.22 7.01
C CYS A 125 -6.53 -7.41 6.73
N GLU A 126 -6.95 -8.55 6.18
CA GLU A 126 -8.36 -8.87 5.93
C GLU A 126 -9.20 -8.75 7.21
N SER A 127 -8.74 -9.34 8.32
CA SER A 127 -9.43 -9.22 9.62
C SER A 127 -9.54 -7.77 10.10
N ILE A 128 -8.50 -6.94 9.88
CA ILE A 128 -8.56 -5.51 10.23
C ILE A 128 -9.61 -4.79 9.38
N TRP A 129 -9.58 -4.97 8.06
CA TRP A 129 -10.54 -4.35 7.14
C TRP A 129 -11.98 -4.73 7.47
N GLU A 130 -12.23 -6.01 7.75
CA GLU A 130 -13.53 -6.51 8.21
C GLU A 130 -13.96 -5.83 9.52
N SER A 131 -13.03 -5.66 10.48
CA SER A 131 -13.33 -5.07 11.80
C SER A 131 -13.72 -3.59 11.73
N ILE A 132 -13.13 -2.83 10.81
CA ILE A 132 -13.42 -1.41 10.63
C ILE A 132 -14.60 -1.15 9.68
N GLY A 133 -15.08 -2.18 8.98
CA GLY A 133 -16.27 -2.11 8.13
C GLY A 133 -16.10 -1.24 6.89
N THR A 134 -14.87 -1.06 6.41
CA THR A 134 -14.55 -0.32 5.18
C THR A 134 -14.01 -1.26 4.11
N VAL A 135 -13.84 -0.73 2.89
CA VAL A 135 -13.28 -1.45 1.76
C VAL A 135 -11.84 -1.05 1.52
N HIS A 136 -11.06 -1.97 0.95
CA HIS A 136 -9.69 -1.72 0.55
C HIS A 136 -9.58 -0.54 -0.43
N TRP A 137 -8.44 0.13 -0.40
CA TRP A 137 -8.10 1.09 -1.46
C TRP A 137 -7.98 0.33 -2.80
N PRO A 138 -8.69 0.76 -3.87
CA PRO A 138 -8.71 0.04 -5.14
C PRO A 138 -7.32 -0.25 -5.72
N GLU A 139 -6.38 0.68 -5.49
CA GLU A 139 -5.00 0.55 -5.94
C GLU A 139 -4.27 -0.60 -5.23
N ALA A 140 -4.43 -0.73 -3.91
CA ALA A 140 -3.83 -1.84 -3.16
C ALA A 140 -4.48 -3.18 -3.54
N GLU A 141 -5.81 -3.19 -3.71
CA GLU A 141 -6.57 -4.37 -4.13
C GLU A 141 -6.06 -4.93 -5.46
N PHE A 142 -5.72 -4.08 -6.43
CA PHE A 142 -5.11 -4.50 -7.70
C PHE A 142 -3.80 -5.28 -7.47
N HIS A 143 -2.89 -4.76 -6.64
CA HIS A 143 -1.63 -5.43 -6.37
C HIS A 143 -1.81 -6.73 -5.59
N VAL A 144 -2.70 -6.75 -4.59
CA VAL A 144 -3.02 -7.94 -3.79
C VAL A 144 -3.60 -9.04 -4.68
N LYS A 145 -4.57 -8.72 -5.56
CA LYS A 145 -5.14 -9.67 -6.51
C LYS A 145 -4.07 -10.26 -7.43
N ARG A 146 -3.19 -9.40 -7.98
CA ARG A 146 -2.09 -9.85 -8.85
C ARG A 146 -1.20 -10.88 -8.14
N VAL A 147 -0.73 -10.60 -6.91
CA VAL A 147 0.17 -11.54 -6.22
C VAL A 147 -0.54 -12.83 -5.83
N LEU A 148 -1.81 -12.76 -5.39
CA LEU A 148 -2.58 -13.97 -5.07
C LEU A 148 -2.82 -14.84 -6.31
N GLU A 149 -3.07 -14.24 -7.48
CA GLU A 149 -3.19 -14.98 -8.74
C GLU A 149 -1.88 -15.66 -9.17
N THR A 150 -0.73 -15.04 -8.91
CA THR A 150 0.58 -15.66 -9.16
C THR A 150 0.77 -16.84 -8.21
N VAL A 151 0.57 -16.63 -6.92
CA VAL A 151 0.76 -17.66 -5.90
C VAL A 151 -0.17 -18.86 -6.12
N ARG A 152 -1.43 -18.64 -6.52
CA ARG A 152 -2.38 -19.72 -6.87
C ARG A 152 -1.97 -20.57 -8.07
N ARG A 153 -1.13 -20.05 -8.97
CA ARG A 153 -0.60 -20.84 -10.10
C ARG A 153 0.54 -21.75 -9.67
N GLU A 154 1.22 -21.41 -8.58
CA GLU A 154 2.47 -22.04 -8.14
C GLU A 154 2.27 -22.98 -6.95
N ALA A 155 1.20 -22.80 -6.17
CA ALA A 155 0.95 -23.52 -4.93
C ALA A 155 -0.45 -24.16 -4.88
N GLU A 156 -0.62 -25.15 -4.01
CA GLU A 156 -1.92 -25.77 -3.75
C GLU A 156 -2.82 -24.84 -2.93
N GLU A 157 -4.06 -24.61 -3.38
CA GLU A 157 -5.02 -23.71 -2.72
C GLU A 157 -5.21 -24.00 -1.23
N ALA A 158 -5.16 -25.28 -0.83
CA ALA A 158 -5.30 -25.69 0.57
C ALA A 158 -4.17 -25.15 1.46
N GLN A 159 -2.94 -25.06 0.94
CA GLN A 159 -1.80 -24.53 1.68
C GLN A 159 -1.92 -23.00 1.82
N LEU A 160 -2.40 -22.33 0.76
CA LEU A 160 -2.65 -20.89 0.78
C LEU A 160 -3.69 -20.50 1.82
N ALA A 161 -4.79 -21.24 1.89
CA ALA A 161 -5.86 -21.01 2.85
C ALA A 161 -5.39 -21.13 4.30
N VAL A 162 -4.46 -22.05 4.61
CA VAL A 162 -3.91 -22.22 5.97
C VAL A 162 -3.12 -20.98 6.40
N HIS A 163 -2.28 -20.41 5.54
CA HIS A 163 -1.48 -19.23 5.89
C HIS A 163 -2.34 -17.98 6.02
N LEU A 164 -3.32 -17.79 5.14
CA LEU A 164 -4.30 -16.71 5.25
C LEU A 164 -5.09 -16.80 6.56
N GLU A 165 -5.62 -17.98 6.89
CA GLU A 165 -6.38 -18.18 8.13
C GLU A 165 -5.51 -17.98 9.39
N THR A 166 -4.25 -18.42 9.34
CA THR A 166 -3.28 -18.15 10.42
C THR A 166 -3.10 -16.65 10.62
N GLY A 167 -3.00 -15.90 9.52
CA GLY A 167 -2.97 -14.44 9.52
C GLY A 167 -4.23 -13.82 10.14
N ARG A 168 -5.42 -14.29 9.74
CA ARG A 168 -6.70 -13.76 10.21
C ARG A 168 -6.88 -13.84 11.73
N GLN A 169 -6.20 -14.78 12.37
CA GLN A 169 -6.24 -14.98 13.82
C GLN A 169 -5.25 -14.08 14.58
N MET A 170 -4.36 -13.38 13.89
CA MET A 170 -3.41 -12.45 14.50
C MET A 170 -4.11 -11.20 15.03
N SER A 171 -3.68 -10.74 16.19
CA SER A 171 -3.96 -9.41 16.69
C SER A 171 -3.22 -8.34 15.87
N THR A 172 -3.68 -7.08 15.96
CA THR A 172 -2.99 -5.94 15.34
C THR A 172 -1.55 -5.80 15.84
N ALA A 173 -1.28 -6.11 17.11
CA ALA A 173 0.08 -6.07 17.65
C ALA A 173 1.00 -7.13 17.01
N GLU A 174 0.51 -8.37 16.88
CA GLU A 174 1.27 -9.44 16.21
C GLU A 174 1.52 -9.13 14.73
N LEU A 175 0.56 -8.50 14.04
CA LEU A 175 0.76 -7.99 12.68
C LEU A 175 1.87 -6.94 12.64
N ILE A 176 1.86 -5.96 13.54
CA ILE A 176 2.88 -4.90 13.59
C ILE A 176 4.26 -5.51 13.80
N ASP A 177 4.41 -6.43 14.77
CA ASP A 177 5.67 -7.10 15.05
C ASP A 177 6.17 -7.89 13.84
N LEU A 178 5.26 -8.61 13.14
CA LEU A 178 5.58 -9.38 11.95
C LEU A 178 6.05 -8.49 10.78
N VAL A 179 5.37 -7.36 10.58
CA VAL A 179 5.71 -6.38 9.53
C VAL A 179 7.06 -5.71 9.83
N GLN A 180 7.29 -5.31 11.08
CA GLN A 180 8.57 -4.72 11.49
C GLN A 180 9.73 -5.72 11.33
N ALA A 181 9.51 -6.99 11.66
CA ALA A 181 10.50 -8.04 11.42
C ALA A 181 10.80 -8.21 9.92
N ALA A 182 9.79 -8.10 9.05
CA ALA A 182 9.97 -8.16 7.59
C ALA A 182 10.71 -6.94 7.01
N LEU A 183 10.54 -5.76 7.63
CA LEU A 183 11.22 -4.52 7.25
C LEU A 183 12.70 -4.50 7.62
N VAL A 184 13.09 -5.17 8.71
CA VAL A 184 14.48 -5.27 9.16
C VAL A 184 15.26 -6.38 8.42
N ALA A 185 14.57 -7.40 7.93
CA ALA A 185 15.17 -8.56 7.25
C ALA A 185 15.46 -8.35 5.75
N GLN A 186 15.54 -7.10 5.29
CA GLN A 186 15.76 -6.73 3.89
C GLN A 186 17.25 -6.62 3.55
#